data_AF-A0A6A3VFR8-F1
#
_entry.id   AF-A0A6A3VFR8-F1
#
_cell.length_a   1.000
_cell.length_b   1.000
_cell.length_c   1.000
_cell.angle_alpha   90.00
_cell.angle_beta   90.00
_cell.angle_gamma   90.00
#
_symmetry.space_group_name_H-M   'P 1'
#
loop_
_entity.id
_entity.type
_entity.pdbx_description
1 polymer ?
#
loop_
_entity_poly.entity_id
_entity_poly.type
_entity_poly.pdbx_seq_one_letter_code
_entity_poly.pdbx_strand_id
1 'polypeptide(L)'
;EQAASSEQTPAGEHAQPNTTSTDATPPPAPSMENMMAQVIQMMSMQQQSMLANQQRMQETIVNGQQQMHAFMVQQATFQSEMFAQKSKANQKKQRANPPKFLGKQDEDLELWIFQIEEHFAAYATERESDDSRFVNMVIPFLGPDVMSWYREFKASVGETPRTWSLFKEHIRARFRDSDFEYKLLTKIGNPGIRKALAVPTESPSGHKLLYLPKHSNEPSGYD
;
A
#
# COMPACT_ATOMS: atom_id res chain seq x y z
N GLU A 1 -8.19 23.22 55.73
CA GLU A 1 -8.96 24.30 55.07
C GLU A 1 -10.35 23.74 54.77
N GLN A 2 -11.45 24.11 55.46
CA GLN A 2 -12.17 25.40 55.44
C GLN A 2 -12.37 25.92 54.01
N ALA A 3 -13.55 26.28 53.49
CA ALA A 3 -14.88 26.56 54.04
C ALA A 3 -15.90 26.49 52.86
N ALA A 4 -17.11 25.94 53.03
CA ALA A 4 -18.37 26.59 53.41
C ALA A 4 -19.13 27.36 52.30
N SER A 5 -20.36 26.90 52.00
CA SER A 5 -21.63 27.68 52.00
C SER A 5 -22.69 27.00 51.11
N SER A 6 -23.98 26.96 51.42
CA SER A 6 -24.77 27.22 52.63
C SER A 6 -26.19 26.70 52.34
N GLU A 7 -26.84 26.17 53.36
CA GLU A 7 -28.27 25.81 53.42
C GLU A 7 -29.20 27.00 53.15
N GLN A 8 -30.42 26.73 52.65
CA GLN A 8 -31.63 27.24 53.30
C GLN A 8 -32.92 26.60 52.74
N THR A 9 -33.58 25.84 53.61
CA THR A 9 -35.05 25.72 53.63
C THR A 9 -35.58 26.94 54.41
N PRO A 10 -36.84 27.38 54.24
CA PRO A 10 -37.78 27.03 55.32
C PRO A 10 -39.28 26.96 54.95
N ALA A 11 -39.98 26.32 55.89
CA ALA A 11 -41.30 26.64 56.45
C ALA A 11 -42.56 26.59 55.58
N GLY A 12 -43.48 25.72 56.02
CA GLY A 12 -44.91 25.85 55.74
C GLY A 12 -45.57 26.87 56.66
N GLU A 13 -46.67 27.45 56.18
CA GLU A 13 -47.57 28.28 56.97
C GLU A 13 -49.01 28.07 56.48
N HIS A 14 -49.92 27.92 57.44
CA HIS A 14 -51.32 27.56 57.30
C HIS A 14 -52.16 28.82 57.57
N ALA A 15 -53.10 29.22 56.69
CA ALA A 15 -54.40 29.82 57.03
C ALA A 15 -55.24 30.21 55.78
N GLN A 16 -56.48 29.72 55.76
CA GLN A 16 -57.66 30.01 54.90
C GLN A 16 -58.24 31.43 55.13
N PRO A 17 -59.37 31.87 54.50
CA PRO A 17 -60.13 31.35 53.34
C PRO A 17 -60.53 32.44 52.31
N ASN A 18 -60.91 32.06 51.07
CA ASN A 18 -62.12 32.64 50.44
C ASN A 18 -62.61 31.75 49.30
N THR A 19 -63.73 31.09 49.50
CA THR A 19 -64.46 30.33 48.48
C THR A 19 -65.60 31.20 47.96
N THR A 20 -65.48 31.68 46.72
CA THR A 20 -66.62 32.17 45.94
C THR A 20 -67.10 31.03 45.05
N SER A 21 -68.39 30.71 45.20
CA SER A 21 -69.15 29.68 44.49
C SER A 21 -69.22 29.88 42.98
N THR A 22 -69.17 28.78 42.22
CA THR A 22 -69.82 28.47 40.91
C THR A 22 -68.97 27.36 40.27
N ASP A 23 -69.45 26.37 39.56
CA ASP A 23 -70.76 25.83 39.19
C ASP A 23 -70.41 24.43 38.69
N ALA A 24 -71.17 23.40 39.05
CA ALA A 24 -70.85 22.02 38.69
C ALA A 24 -71.45 21.68 37.31
N THR A 25 -70.62 21.59 36.27
CA THR A 25 -71.02 21.00 34.98
C THR A 25 -70.24 19.70 34.75
N PRO A 26 -70.89 18.56 34.43
CA PRO A 26 -70.18 17.33 34.12
C PRO A 26 -69.51 17.45 32.74
N PRO A 27 -68.35 16.80 32.50
CA PRO A 27 -67.68 16.86 31.20
C PRO A 27 -68.55 16.21 30.12
N PRO A 28 -68.60 16.78 28.89
CA PRO A 28 -69.41 16.22 27.80
C PRO A 28 -68.79 14.90 27.30
N ALA A 29 -69.65 13.94 26.98
CA ALA A 29 -69.23 12.69 26.34
C ALA A 29 -68.56 12.97 24.97
N PRO A 30 -67.46 12.28 24.61
CA PRO A 30 -66.79 12.50 23.34
C PRO A 30 -67.72 12.15 22.17
N SER A 31 -67.95 13.11 21.27
CA SER A 31 -68.72 12.89 20.05
C SER A 31 -67.96 11.95 19.09
N MET A 32 -68.70 11.15 18.31
CA MET A 32 -68.15 10.20 17.32
C MET A 32 -67.22 10.89 16.28
N GLU A 33 -67.43 12.18 16.07
CA GLU A 33 -66.67 13.06 15.19
C GLU A 33 -65.28 13.39 15.75
N ASN A 34 -65.15 13.59 17.08
CA ASN A 34 -63.86 13.69 17.75
C ASN A 34 -63.07 12.38 17.68
N MET A 35 -63.75 11.23 17.70
CA MET A 35 -63.11 9.92 17.59
C MET A 35 -62.58 9.68 16.16
N MET A 36 -63.35 10.04 15.13
CA MET A 36 -62.85 10.01 13.74
C MET A 36 -61.71 11.00 13.50
N ALA A 37 -61.79 12.23 14.03
CA ALA A 37 -60.69 13.19 13.97
C ALA A 37 -59.42 12.66 14.65
N GLN A 38 -59.57 11.99 15.80
CA GLN A 38 -58.47 11.35 16.52
C GLN A 38 -57.86 10.18 15.74
N VAL A 39 -58.68 9.38 15.04
CA VAL A 39 -58.19 8.28 14.17
C VAL A 39 -57.46 8.84 12.94
N ILE A 40 -57.97 9.89 12.31
CA ILE A 40 -57.32 10.57 11.18
C ILE A 40 -55.96 11.14 11.63
N GLN A 41 -55.90 11.74 12.81
CA GLN A 41 -54.67 12.28 13.38
C GLN A 41 -53.67 11.19 13.79
N MET A 42 -54.15 10.04 14.26
CA MET A 42 -53.31 8.87 14.54
C MET A 42 -52.72 8.29 13.25
N MET A 43 -53.50 8.22 12.17
CA MET A 43 -53.01 7.77 10.86
C MET A 43 -51.96 8.71 10.27
N SER A 44 -52.14 10.03 10.41
CA SER A 44 -51.15 11.00 9.92
C SER A 44 -49.85 10.94 10.72
N MET A 45 -49.93 10.78 12.05
CA MET A 45 -48.77 10.53 12.91
C MET A 45 -48.04 9.23 12.54
N GLN A 46 -48.77 8.15 12.25
CA GLN A 46 -48.18 6.87 11.85
C GLN A 46 -47.48 6.98 10.49
N GLN A 47 -48.10 7.66 9.53
CA GLN A 47 -47.50 7.88 8.21
C GLN A 47 -46.23 8.75 8.30
N GLN A 48 -46.26 9.79 9.15
CA GLN A 48 -45.11 10.66 9.38
C GLN A 48 -43.98 9.95 10.15
N SER A 49 -44.33 9.07 11.09
CA SER A 49 -43.38 8.19 11.78
C SER A 49 -42.65 7.26 10.82
N MET A 50 -43.34 6.69 9.83
CA MET A 50 -42.72 5.83 8.82
C MET A 50 -41.71 6.57 7.94
N LEU A 51 -42.06 7.77 7.47
CA LEU A 51 -41.17 8.63 6.68
C LEU A 51 -39.93 9.06 7.49
N ALA A 52 -40.12 9.45 8.75
CA ALA A 52 -39.02 9.82 9.64
C ALA A 52 -38.10 8.62 9.93
N ASN A 53 -38.66 7.41 10.09
CA ASN A 53 -37.87 6.20 10.30
C ASN A 53 -37.07 5.82 9.05
N GLN A 54 -37.64 6.01 7.85
CA GLN A 54 -36.93 5.78 6.59
C GLN A 54 -35.75 6.76 6.42
N GLN A 55 -35.94 8.04 6.74
CA GLN A 55 -34.86 9.04 6.70
C GLN A 55 -33.73 8.71 7.68
N ARG A 56 -34.06 8.35 8.93
CA ARG A 56 -33.05 7.94 9.94
C ARG A 56 -32.24 6.73 9.49
N MET A 57 -32.89 5.75 8.85
CA MET A 57 -32.18 4.57 8.35
C MET A 57 -31.20 4.96 7.23
N GLN A 58 -31.63 5.84 6.33
CA GLN A 58 -30.79 6.33 5.24
C GLN A 58 -29.58 7.13 5.76
N GLU A 59 -29.78 8.02 6.74
CA GLU A 59 -28.68 8.71 7.43
C GLU A 59 -27.69 7.73 8.07
N THR A 60 -28.18 6.67 8.72
CA THR A 60 -27.32 5.68 9.38
C THR A 60 -26.46 4.94 8.37
N ILE A 61 -27.02 4.59 7.21
CA ILE A 61 -26.29 3.92 6.12
C ILE A 61 -25.21 4.85 5.55
N VAL A 62 -25.55 6.12 5.29
CA VAL A 62 -24.59 7.10 4.74
C VAL A 62 -23.46 7.37 5.74
N ASN A 63 -23.78 7.57 7.02
CA ASN A 63 -22.77 7.78 8.07
C ASN A 63 -21.83 6.58 8.22
N GLY A 64 -22.39 5.36 8.22
CA GLY A 64 -21.60 4.13 8.31
C GLY A 64 -20.65 3.97 7.11
N GLN A 65 -21.12 4.26 5.90
CA GLN A 65 -20.28 4.19 4.70
C GLN A 65 -19.15 5.23 4.74
N GLN A 66 -19.44 6.44 5.22
CA GLN A 66 -18.47 7.53 5.33
C GLN A 66 -17.38 7.24 6.36
N GLN A 67 -17.75 6.63 7.50
CA GLN A 67 -16.80 6.21 8.53
C GLN A 67 -15.84 5.12 8.02
N MET A 68 -16.35 4.14 7.27
CA MET A 68 -15.52 3.10 6.65
C MET A 68 -14.55 3.68 5.60
N HIS A 69 -15.03 4.63 4.79
CA HIS A 69 -14.18 5.32 3.81
C HIS A 69 -13.06 6.11 4.49
N ALA A 70 -13.37 6.86 5.55
CA ALA A 70 -12.38 7.61 6.31
C ALA A 70 -11.27 6.71 6.88
N PHE A 71 -11.65 5.54 7.43
CA PHE A 71 -10.68 4.56 7.92
C PHE A 71 -9.80 4.00 6.80
N MET A 72 -10.38 3.66 5.64
CA MET A 72 -9.64 3.12 4.50
C MET A 72 -8.62 4.14 3.96
N VAL A 73 -9.04 5.41 3.82
CA VAL A 73 -8.15 6.50 3.39
C VAL A 73 -7.01 6.69 4.38
N GLN A 74 -7.30 6.66 5.68
CA GLN A 74 -6.29 6.80 6.73
C GLN A 74 -5.28 5.64 6.74
N GLN A 75 -5.73 4.42 6.51
CA GLN A 75 -4.83 3.27 6.37
C GLN A 75 -3.95 3.40 5.12
N ALA A 76 -4.50 3.86 4.00
CA ALA A 76 -3.77 4.05 2.75
C ALA A 76 -2.72 5.18 2.87
N THR A 77 -3.07 6.30 3.51
CA THR A 77 -2.11 7.39 3.75
C THR A 77 -0.98 6.93 4.66
N PHE A 78 -1.26 6.24 5.77
CA PHE A 78 -0.22 5.73 6.66
C PHE A 78 0.75 4.77 5.94
N GLN A 79 0.21 3.86 5.12
CA GLN A 79 1.05 2.96 4.32
C GLN A 79 1.93 3.75 3.33
N SER A 80 1.33 4.68 2.59
CA SER A 80 2.06 5.54 1.64
C SER A 80 3.16 6.34 2.32
N GLU A 81 2.88 6.95 3.47
CA GLU A 81 3.86 7.68 4.26
C GLU A 81 5.01 6.78 4.74
N MET A 82 4.70 5.58 5.23
CA MET A 82 5.72 4.62 5.67
C MET A 82 6.62 4.15 4.51
N PHE A 83 6.04 3.88 3.34
CA PHE A 83 6.80 3.56 2.13
C PHE A 83 7.65 4.75 1.68
N ALA A 84 7.08 5.95 1.62
CA ALA A 84 7.81 7.16 1.27
C ALA A 84 8.97 7.43 2.24
N GLN A 85 8.78 7.19 3.54
CA GLN A 85 9.82 7.37 4.56
C GLN A 85 10.90 6.31 4.45
N LYS A 86 10.55 5.04 4.20
CA LYS A 86 11.53 3.97 3.91
C LYS A 86 12.33 4.28 2.64
N SER A 87 11.67 4.71 1.58
CA SER A 87 12.33 5.12 0.32
C SER A 87 13.28 6.30 0.55
N LYS A 88 12.86 7.35 1.27
CA LYS A 88 13.72 8.49 1.63
C LYS A 88 14.91 8.08 2.49
N ALA A 89 14.71 7.20 3.47
CA ALA A 89 15.79 6.70 4.33
C ALA A 89 16.79 5.83 3.55
N ASN A 90 16.31 5.00 2.62
CA ASN A 90 17.15 4.16 1.76
C ASN A 90 17.92 5.01 0.73
N GLN A 91 17.28 6.05 0.19
CA GLN A 91 17.92 7.03 -0.68
C GLN A 91 18.99 7.84 0.08
N LYS A 92 18.73 8.22 1.34
CA LYS A 92 19.72 8.91 2.19
C LYS A 92 20.91 8.02 2.55
N LYS A 93 20.71 6.71 2.76
CA LYS A 93 21.81 5.74 2.94
C LYS A 93 22.66 5.58 1.68
N GLN A 94 22.04 5.55 0.50
CA GLN A 94 22.75 5.51 -0.79
C GLN A 94 23.53 6.81 -1.09
N ARG A 95 23.07 7.96 -0.57
CA ARG A 95 23.75 9.26 -0.72
C ARG A 95 25.06 9.41 0.07
N ALA A 96 25.38 8.53 1.02
CA ALA A 96 26.52 8.72 1.92
C ALA A 96 27.89 8.40 1.28
N ASN A 97 27.92 7.63 0.20
CA ASN A 97 29.02 7.44 -0.76
C ASN A 97 28.54 6.33 -1.72
N PRO A 98 28.70 6.47 -3.04
CA PRO A 98 28.33 5.41 -3.95
C PRO A 98 29.26 4.21 -3.71
N PRO A 99 28.73 2.99 -3.83
CA PRO A 99 29.55 1.80 -3.60
C PRO A 99 30.70 1.73 -4.62
N LYS A 100 31.78 1.06 -4.25
CA LYS A 100 32.82 0.72 -5.21
C LYS A 100 32.33 -0.40 -6.12
N PHE A 101 32.58 -0.30 -7.41
CA PHE A 101 32.32 -1.39 -8.34
C PHE A 101 33.51 -2.32 -8.40
N LEU A 102 33.33 -3.56 -7.94
CA LEU A 102 34.41 -4.54 -7.88
C LEU A 102 34.61 -5.27 -9.22
N GLY A 103 33.63 -5.22 -10.13
CA GLY A 103 33.67 -5.89 -11.42
C GLY A 103 33.30 -7.36 -11.36
N LYS A 104 32.57 -7.76 -10.31
CA LYS A 104 32.11 -9.15 -10.13
C LYS A 104 30.82 -9.42 -10.90
N GLN A 105 30.57 -10.68 -11.23
CA GLN A 105 29.37 -11.10 -11.97
C GLN A 105 28.06 -10.98 -11.17
N ASP A 106 28.13 -10.92 -9.85
CA ASP A 106 26.98 -10.69 -8.97
C ASP A 106 26.64 -9.20 -8.77
N GLU A 107 27.51 -8.30 -9.26
CA GLU A 107 27.27 -6.85 -9.21
C GLU A 107 26.54 -6.38 -10.46
N ASP A 108 25.54 -5.51 -10.27
CA ASP A 108 24.82 -4.88 -11.37
C ASP A 108 25.55 -3.61 -11.81
N LEU A 109 26.22 -3.70 -12.97
CA LEU A 109 26.95 -2.58 -13.57
C LEU A 109 26.02 -1.39 -13.91
N GLU A 110 24.81 -1.64 -14.41
CA GLU A 110 23.91 -0.55 -14.80
C GLU A 110 23.37 0.17 -13.55
N LEU A 111 23.06 -0.59 -12.49
CA LEU A 111 22.70 -0.01 -11.20
C LEU A 111 23.86 0.83 -10.63
N TRP A 112 25.09 0.35 -10.72
CA TRP A 112 26.25 1.11 -10.26
C TRP A 112 26.46 2.40 -11.06
N ILE A 113 26.36 2.34 -12.39
CA ILE A 113 26.43 3.54 -13.26
C ILE A 113 25.35 4.54 -12.84
N PHE A 114 24.12 4.08 -12.62
CA PHE A 114 23.01 4.93 -12.16
C PHE A 114 23.32 5.58 -10.80
N GLN A 115 23.82 4.81 -9.83
CA GLN A 115 24.19 5.33 -8.50
C GLN A 115 25.32 6.35 -8.56
N ILE A 116 26.30 6.17 -9.46
CA ILE A 116 27.38 7.14 -9.70
C ILE A 116 26.82 8.43 -10.30
N GLU A 117 25.96 8.33 -11.31
CA GLU A 117 25.32 9.50 -11.92
C GLU A 117 24.41 10.25 -10.94
N GLU A 118 23.68 9.54 -10.08
CA GLU A 118 22.86 10.14 -9.02
C GLU A 118 23.74 10.83 -7.97
N HIS A 119 24.82 10.19 -7.54
CA HIS A 119 25.74 10.77 -6.55
C HIS A 119 26.39 12.06 -7.05
N PHE A 120 26.77 12.10 -8.33
CA PHE A 120 27.36 13.27 -8.97
C PHE A 120 26.36 14.10 -9.77
N ALA A 121 25.07 14.08 -9.43
CA ALA A 121 24.03 14.80 -10.18
C ALA A 121 24.28 16.32 -10.27
N ALA A 122 24.99 16.91 -9.29
CA ALA A 122 25.38 18.32 -9.31
C ALA A 122 26.47 18.66 -10.35
N TYR A 123 27.15 17.65 -10.90
CA TYR A 123 28.24 17.77 -11.89
C TYR A 123 27.79 17.34 -13.29
N ALA A 124 26.52 17.61 -13.63
CA ALA A 124 25.95 17.27 -14.93
C ALA A 124 26.72 17.92 -16.09
N THR A 125 27.18 19.16 -15.91
CA THR A 125 28.00 19.87 -16.89
C THR A 125 29.32 19.13 -17.18
N GLU A 126 30.04 18.70 -16.15
CA GLU A 126 31.28 17.93 -16.30
C GLU A 126 31.01 16.56 -16.91
N ARG A 127 29.87 15.93 -16.56
CA ARG A 127 29.44 14.63 -17.12
C ARG A 127 29.21 14.71 -18.63
N GLU A 128 28.63 15.81 -19.09
CA GLU A 128 28.29 16.06 -20.50
C GLU A 128 29.41 16.73 -21.28
N SER A 129 30.51 17.11 -20.61
CA SER A 129 31.68 17.70 -21.26
C SER A 129 32.48 16.66 -22.04
N ASP A 130 33.09 17.08 -23.14
CA ASP A 130 33.98 16.26 -23.96
C ASP A 130 35.40 16.10 -23.36
N ASP A 131 35.51 16.15 -22.04
CA ASP A 131 36.78 16.05 -21.31
C ASP A 131 36.78 14.88 -20.30
N SER A 132 37.89 14.70 -19.59
CA SER A 132 38.06 13.59 -18.63
C SER A 132 37.71 13.95 -17.18
N ARG A 133 37.24 15.17 -16.89
CA ARG A 133 37.05 15.64 -15.51
C ARG A 133 36.07 14.77 -14.74
N PHE A 134 34.92 14.46 -15.34
CA PHE A 134 33.94 13.59 -14.69
C PHE A 134 34.47 12.18 -14.46
N VAL A 135 35.12 11.56 -15.46
CA VAL A 135 35.73 10.24 -15.29
C VAL A 135 36.78 10.24 -14.18
N ASN A 136 37.58 11.30 -14.05
CA ASN A 136 38.55 11.42 -12.96
C ASN A 136 37.90 11.43 -11.57
N MET A 137 36.69 11.98 -11.44
CA MET A 137 35.91 11.94 -10.19
C MET A 137 35.36 10.54 -9.89
N VAL A 138 35.12 9.71 -10.91
CA VAL A 138 34.58 8.35 -10.77
C VAL A 138 35.67 7.32 -10.43
N ILE A 139 36.92 7.53 -10.84
CA ILE A 139 38.06 6.60 -10.61
C ILE A 139 38.17 6.08 -9.16
N PRO A 140 38.02 6.91 -8.10
CA PRO A 140 38.10 6.44 -6.71
C PRO A 140 37.07 5.36 -6.33
N PHE A 141 35.98 5.26 -7.09
CA PHE A 141 34.89 4.30 -6.90
C PHE A 141 35.07 3.00 -7.71
N LEU A 142 36.22 2.84 -8.36
CA LEU A 142 36.57 1.58 -9.02
C LEU A 142 37.29 0.66 -8.03
N GLY A 143 36.90 -0.62 -8.04
CA GLY A 143 37.57 -1.69 -7.32
C GLY A 143 38.89 -2.10 -7.98
N PRO A 144 39.70 -2.95 -7.33
CA PRO A 144 41.03 -3.33 -7.81
C PRO A 144 41.07 -3.92 -9.24
N ASP A 145 40.12 -4.79 -9.56
CA ASP A 145 40.07 -5.47 -10.86
C ASP A 145 39.67 -4.49 -11.97
N VAL A 146 38.64 -3.68 -11.70
CA VAL A 146 38.19 -2.63 -12.62
C VAL A 146 39.26 -1.55 -12.79
N MET A 147 40.02 -1.21 -11.75
CA MET A 147 41.16 -0.29 -11.84
C MET A 147 42.30 -0.83 -12.72
N SER A 148 42.51 -2.15 -12.72
CA SER A 148 43.51 -2.78 -13.58
C SER A 148 43.07 -2.70 -15.04
N TRP A 149 41.81 -3.01 -15.33
CA TRP A 149 41.22 -2.75 -16.64
C TRP A 149 41.26 -1.27 -17.03
N TYR A 150 40.97 -0.34 -16.13
CA TYR A 150 40.99 1.09 -16.42
C TYR A 150 42.37 1.57 -16.89
N ARG A 151 43.46 1.00 -16.36
CA ARG A 151 44.82 1.30 -16.83
C ARG A 151 45.04 0.86 -18.28
N GLU A 152 44.53 -0.30 -18.67
CA GLU A 152 44.57 -0.81 -20.05
C GLU A 152 43.70 0.05 -20.97
N PHE A 153 42.47 0.36 -20.55
CA PHE A 153 41.57 1.27 -21.26
C PHE A 153 42.21 2.66 -21.48
N LYS A 154 42.84 3.22 -20.44
CA LYS A 154 43.55 4.49 -20.54
C LYS A 154 44.69 4.41 -21.57
N ALA A 155 45.44 3.31 -21.58
CA ALA A 155 46.50 3.09 -22.55
C ALA A 155 45.97 2.93 -23.99
N SER A 156 44.83 2.26 -24.18
CA SER A 156 44.23 2.06 -25.51
C SER A 156 43.64 3.34 -26.10
N VAL A 157 43.08 4.21 -25.26
CA VAL A 157 42.50 5.50 -25.68
C VAL A 157 43.59 6.56 -25.90
N GLY A 158 44.75 6.42 -25.26
CA GLY A 158 45.88 7.35 -25.38
C GLY A 158 45.56 8.74 -24.83
N GLU A 159 45.88 9.77 -25.62
CA GLU A 159 45.66 11.18 -25.28
C GLU A 159 44.22 11.65 -25.50
N THR A 160 43.38 10.84 -26.14
CA THR A 160 41.97 11.18 -26.35
C THR A 160 41.26 11.35 -25.00
N PRO A 161 40.42 12.38 -24.83
CA PRO A 161 39.66 12.55 -23.61
C PRO A 161 38.78 11.34 -23.33
N ARG A 162 38.86 10.82 -22.11
CA ARG A 162 37.97 9.77 -21.61
C ARG A 162 36.67 10.43 -21.16
N THR A 163 35.80 10.72 -22.11
CA THR A 163 34.47 11.25 -21.84
C THR A 163 33.64 10.22 -21.08
N TRP A 164 32.61 10.67 -20.38
CA TRP A 164 31.72 9.76 -19.65
C TRP A 164 31.03 8.74 -20.57
N SER A 165 30.65 9.18 -21.77
CA SER A 165 30.06 8.35 -22.82
C SER A 165 30.97 7.19 -23.20
N LEU A 166 32.23 7.51 -23.52
CA LEU A 166 33.24 6.53 -23.94
C LEU A 166 33.56 5.55 -22.80
N PHE A 167 33.71 6.06 -21.58
CA PHE A 167 33.93 5.22 -20.40
C PHE A 167 32.78 4.21 -20.20
N LYS A 168 31.52 4.67 -20.27
CA LYS A 168 30.34 3.80 -20.12
C LYS A 168 30.27 2.73 -21.20
N GLU A 169 30.60 3.06 -22.44
CA GLU A 169 30.64 2.08 -23.54
C GLU A 169 31.66 0.97 -23.26
N HIS A 170 32.90 1.36 -22.93
CA HIS A 170 33.98 0.41 -22.71
C HIS A 170 33.81 -0.44 -21.44
N ILE A 171 33.33 0.15 -20.33
CA ILE A 171 33.10 -0.61 -19.09
C ILE A 171 31.96 -1.62 -19.28
N ARG A 172 30.91 -1.27 -20.05
CA ARG A 172 29.84 -2.20 -20.43
C ARG A 172 30.36 -3.32 -21.30
N ALA A 173 31.17 -3.02 -22.31
CA ALA A 173 31.77 -4.05 -23.15
C ALA A 173 32.61 -5.05 -22.33
N ARG A 174 33.24 -4.61 -21.23
CA ARG A 174 34.12 -5.44 -20.40
C ARG A 174 33.41 -6.23 -19.30
N PHE A 175 32.43 -5.63 -18.64
CA PHE A 175 31.85 -6.15 -17.38
C PHE A 175 30.35 -6.45 -17.47
N ARG A 176 29.69 -6.15 -18.59
CA ARG A 176 28.28 -6.54 -18.75
C ARG A 176 28.19 -8.05 -18.98
N ASP A 177 27.37 -8.71 -18.18
CA ASP A 177 27.04 -10.11 -18.39
C ASP A 177 26.31 -10.26 -19.74
N SER A 178 26.93 -11.02 -20.66
CA SER A 178 26.36 -11.32 -21.98
C SER A 178 25.03 -12.09 -21.89
N ASP A 179 24.76 -12.71 -20.74
CA ASP A 179 23.60 -13.56 -20.45
C ASP A 179 22.61 -12.93 -19.45
N PHE A 180 22.61 -11.62 -19.22
CA PHE A 180 21.64 -10.99 -18.29
C PHE A 180 20.18 -11.32 -18.67
N GLU A 181 19.86 -11.23 -19.96
CA GLU A 181 18.56 -11.59 -20.53
C GLU A 181 18.24 -13.08 -20.32
N TYR A 182 19.20 -13.97 -20.60
CA TYR A 182 19.02 -15.42 -20.44
C TYR A 182 18.85 -15.82 -18.96
N LYS A 183 19.62 -15.23 -18.05
CA LYS A 183 19.49 -15.41 -16.59
C LYS A 183 18.15 -14.88 -16.09
N LEU A 184 17.70 -13.71 -16.57
CA LEU A 184 16.39 -13.16 -16.22
C LEU A 184 15.25 -14.05 -16.71
N LEU A 185 15.30 -14.48 -17.97
CA LEU A 185 14.33 -15.39 -18.57
C LEU A 185 14.31 -16.77 -17.88
N THR A 186 15.48 -17.31 -17.51
CA THR A 186 15.57 -18.57 -16.77
C THR A 186 15.02 -18.43 -15.35
N LYS A 187 15.24 -17.29 -14.69
CA LYS A 187 14.72 -17.00 -13.35
C LYS A 187 13.19 -16.81 -13.35
N ILE A 188 12.62 -16.23 -14.41
CA ILE A 188 11.17 -16.09 -14.63
C ILE A 188 10.55 -17.41 -15.13
N GLY A 189 11.27 -18.17 -15.94
CA GLY A 189 10.87 -19.48 -16.48
C GLY A 189 11.00 -20.64 -15.50
N ASN A 190 11.52 -20.39 -14.28
CA ASN A 190 11.72 -21.43 -13.28
C ASN A 190 10.35 -21.95 -12.76
N PRO A 191 10.03 -23.25 -12.89
CA PRO A 191 8.72 -23.81 -12.54
C PRO A 191 8.34 -23.70 -11.05
N GLY A 192 9.27 -23.28 -10.17
CA GLY A 192 8.99 -23.04 -8.75
C GLY A 192 8.00 -21.91 -8.47
N ILE A 193 7.94 -20.87 -9.32
CA ILE A 193 7.00 -19.74 -9.15
C ILE A 193 5.60 -20.08 -9.68
N ARG A 194 5.48 -20.97 -10.68
CA ARG A 194 4.18 -21.38 -11.24
C ARG A 194 3.30 -22.16 -10.26
N LYS A 195 3.89 -22.74 -9.20
CA LYS A 195 3.11 -23.43 -8.16
C LYS A 195 2.31 -22.50 -7.25
N ALA A 196 2.62 -21.19 -7.22
CA ALA A 196 1.85 -20.22 -6.43
C ALA A 196 0.58 -19.70 -7.14
N LEU A 197 0.40 -20.01 -8.43
CA LEU A 197 -0.78 -19.60 -9.22
C LEU A 197 -1.57 -20.80 -9.76
N ALA A 198 -1.42 -21.97 -9.15
CA ALA A 198 -2.34 -23.09 -9.37
C ALA A 198 -3.41 -23.00 -8.27
N VAL A 199 -4.54 -22.40 -8.61
CA VAL A 199 -5.79 -22.54 -7.85
C VAL A 199 -6.02 -24.04 -7.62
N PRO A 200 -6.26 -24.52 -6.39
CA PRO A 200 -6.62 -25.91 -6.18
C PRO A 200 -8.03 -26.08 -6.75
N THR A 201 -8.11 -26.55 -7.99
CA THR A 201 -9.32 -27.19 -8.51
C THR A 201 -9.45 -28.53 -7.79
N GLU A 202 -10.14 -28.53 -6.66
CA GLU A 202 -10.83 -29.73 -6.22
C GLU A 202 -11.79 -30.13 -7.34
N SER A 203 -11.73 -31.40 -7.76
CA SER A 203 -12.94 -32.07 -8.23
C SER A 203 -12.94 -33.53 -7.77
N PRO A 204 -14.12 -34.00 -7.29
CA PRO A 204 -14.28 -35.28 -6.63
C PRO A 204 -14.61 -36.41 -7.62
N SER A 205 -14.56 -37.64 -7.13
CA SER A 205 -14.78 -38.93 -7.80
C SER A 205 -13.48 -39.56 -8.29
N GLY A 206 -12.98 -40.65 -7.70
CA GLY A 206 -13.76 -41.85 -7.39
C GLY A 206 -13.71 -42.74 -8.61
N HIS A 207 -12.73 -43.64 -8.66
CA HIS A 207 -12.87 -45.05 -9.04
C HIS A 207 -11.47 -45.69 -9.09
N LYS A 208 -11.26 -46.58 -8.13
CA LYS A 208 -10.08 -47.43 -7.96
C LYS A 208 -10.22 -48.58 -8.96
N LEU A 209 -9.40 -48.62 -10.01
CA LEU A 209 -9.25 -49.82 -10.84
C LEU A 209 -7.88 -50.44 -10.59
N LEU A 210 -7.96 -51.65 -10.06
CA LEU A 210 -6.88 -52.56 -9.69
C LEU A 210 -6.11 -52.98 -10.95
N TYR A 211 -4.78 -52.85 -10.93
CA TYR A 211 -3.91 -53.53 -11.88
C TYR A 211 -3.27 -54.72 -11.17
N LEU A 212 -3.71 -55.93 -11.53
CA LEU A 212 -3.02 -57.19 -11.22
C LEU A 212 -1.84 -57.38 -12.19
N PRO A 213 -0.69 -57.91 -11.74
CA PRO A 213 0.45 -58.16 -12.60
C PRO A 213 0.32 -59.52 -13.30
N LYS A 214 0.73 -59.60 -14.57
CA LYS A 214 1.05 -60.89 -15.20
C LYS A 214 2.50 -60.92 -15.66
N HIS A 215 3.16 -61.97 -15.18
CA HIS A 215 4.53 -62.38 -15.41
C HIS A 215 4.85 -62.70 -16.87
N SER A 216 6.10 -62.38 -17.23
CA SER A 216 7.10 -63.22 -17.93
C SER A 216 6.71 -63.95 -19.22
N ASN A 217 7.35 -63.59 -20.34
CA ASN A 217 8.21 -64.50 -21.11
C ASN A 217 8.97 -63.77 -22.23
N GLU A 218 10.31 -63.81 -22.17
CA GLU A 218 11.21 -63.88 -23.35
C GLU A 218 11.03 -65.26 -24.06
N PRO A 219 11.69 -65.61 -25.20
CA PRO A 219 12.86 -64.97 -25.85
C PRO A 219 12.86 -64.93 -27.41
N SER A 220 13.95 -64.34 -27.93
CA SER A 220 14.74 -64.79 -29.10
C SER A 220 14.19 -64.58 -30.53
N GLY A 221 15.03 -63.96 -31.37
CA GLY A 221 15.00 -64.18 -32.82
C GLY A 221 15.77 -63.12 -33.61
N TYR A 222 17.07 -63.37 -33.82
CA TYR A 222 17.90 -62.71 -34.82
C TYR A 222 17.41 -63.05 -36.24
N ASP A 223 17.42 -62.06 -37.12
CA ASP A 223 17.88 -62.16 -38.52
C ASP A 223 18.50 -60.82 -38.92
#